data_AF-A0A139SPM0-F1
#
_entry.id   AF-A0A139SPM0-F1
#
_cell.length_a   1.000
_cell.length_b   1.000
_cell.length_c   1.000
_cell.angle_alpha   90.00
_cell.angle_beta   90.00
_cell.angle_gamma   90.00
#
_symmetry.space_group_name_H-M   'P 1'
#
loop_
_entity.id
_entity.type
_entity.pdbx_description
1 polymer ?
#
loop_
_entity_poly.entity_id
_entity_poly.type
_entity_poly.pdbx_seq_one_letter_code
_entity_poly.pdbx_strand_id
1 'polypeptide(L)'
;MRLLLLALAVCALWLTIEDRWGNNFLVPTRYIGDSHYILAMMKLAKEGDLGLFTHITTESLGAPFIGQLNDFPEAERAIVWLGGQIARVIGLMPAANAMLILSCIVAAFSFYFAARLWKISRLSAWGFALVYAFSPHNLRSLDSLGIIFTGLLPLQFYCLWYIATVEKVSWGSFRFRLTLVMGLLSGLLNIYWVFFFLNLYALALLCRIFKGRKNFIASLAPIVATCLMVGALLGSFIVYKLSYGENPAALVRSYWGIDRAALKPIELFIPSWGTYLEMFSGFFSRYYDGGKLGTGEEWWGTYIGLLPMAGLLLLFFKGIQRQVNKRAPSLPFLAACWVIAYASFGGINAIFSLILDFYDIRATSRYFVGIATIGLIYFVFVINRLMRNWSFATKFSVLGGLALLAIMDQSFHSYFYPRYNKPTHVMKELVMADRDLALRLEDNLEAGAMIYILPVLDFPEPLEGRGAYKINFFIYDPIRPFLYSTKLRYSYGSNKGRQGADWQLDVQDLPPREMAATLESYGFSGILFNRKDCADRGAQLLAELGEAGWPAEFEQGVNNEWVFIRLSPAANPVLPTLTPYALASRK
;
A
#
# COMPACT_ATOMS: atom_id res chain seq x y z
N MET A 1 -25.08 19.13 -3.87
CA MET A 1 -25.15 19.43 -2.43
C MET A 1 -24.79 18.27 -1.51
N ARG A 2 -25.56 17.15 -1.42
CA ARG A 2 -25.28 16.08 -0.43
C ARG A 2 -23.93 15.37 -0.56
N LEU A 3 -23.51 15.03 -1.79
CA LEU A 3 -22.21 14.39 -2.03
C LEU A 3 -21.05 15.37 -1.75
N LEU A 4 -21.24 16.65 -2.04
CA LEU A 4 -20.28 17.69 -1.67
C LEU A 4 -20.13 17.78 -0.15
N LEU A 5 -21.25 17.84 0.60
CA LEU A 5 -21.22 17.81 2.06
C LEU A 5 -20.59 16.54 2.63
N LEU A 6 -20.81 15.39 1.98
CA LEU A 6 -20.16 14.12 2.33
C LEU A 6 -18.64 14.23 2.15
N ALA A 7 -18.17 14.72 1.01
CA ALA A 7 -16.75 14.92 0.75
C ALA A 7 -16.13 15.91 1.72
N LEU A 8 -16.78 17.05 1.98
CA LEU A 8 -16.31 18.04 2.96
C LEU A 8 -16.23 17.47 4.38
N ALA A 9 -17.22 16.67 4.80
CA ALA A 9 -17.20 16.01 6.09
C ALA A 9 -16.05 14.98 6.18
N VAL A 10 -15.82 14.20 5.13
CA VAL A 10 -14.69 13.27 5.05
C VAL A 10 -13.36 14.03 5.09
N CYS A 11 -13.19 15.11 4.32
CA CYS A 11 -11.98 15.93 4.37
C CYS A 11 -11.75 16.50 5.78
N ALA A 12 -12.76 17.12 6.39
CA ALA A 12 -12.63 17.73 7.71
C ALA A 12 -12.29 16.70 8.80
N LEU A 13 -12.95 15.53 8.76
CA LEU A 13 -12.65 14.45 9.70
C LEU A 13 -11.25 13.89 9.48
N TRP A 14 -10.84 13.66 8.23
CA TRP A 14 -9.50 13.16 7.93
C TRP A 14 -8.41 14.13 8.39
N LEU A 15 -8.56 15.43 8.07
CA LEU A 15 -7.63 16.48 8.50
C LEU A 15 -7.53 16.57 10.03
N THR A 16 -8.62 16.26 10.74
CA THR A 16 -8.66 16.25 12.21
C THR A 16 -8.00 14.99 12.78
N ILE A 17 -8.32 13.80 12.23
CA ILE A 17 -7.77 12.52 12.68
C ILE A 17 -6.26 12.44 12.46
N GLU A 18 -5.79 12.94 11.32
CA GLU A 18 -4.37 12.89 10.95
C GLU A 18 -3.58 14.13 11.38
N ASP A 19 -4.19 15.11 12.05
CA ASP A 19 -3.57 16.40 12.39
C ASP A 19 -2.89 17.08 11.18
N ARG A 20 -3.67 17.31 10.11
CA ARG A 20 -3.18 17.86 8.84
C ARG A 20 -3.84 19.19 8.45
N TRP A 21 -4.38 19.93 9.42
CA TRP A 21 -4.90 21.28 9.18
C TRP A 21 -3.78 22.29 8.92
N GLY A 22 -4.05 23.30 8.06
CA GLY A 22 -3.13 24.40 7.79
C GLY A 22 -1.77 23.94 7.24
N ASN A 23 -0.68 24.45 7.82
CA ASN A 23 0.68 24.13 7.37
C ASN A 23 1.10 22.68 7.64
N ASN A 24 0.41 21.95 8.51
CA ASN A 24 0.69 20.53 8.74
C ASN A 24 0.39 19.69 7.49
N PHE A 25 -0.44 20.18 6.57
CA PHE A 25 -0.73 19.52 5.30
C PHE A 25 0.50 19.40 4.37
N LEU A 26 1.56 20.19 4.62
CA LEU A 26 2.81 20.14 3.88
C LEU A 26 3.73 18.96 4.28
N VAL A 27 3.32 18.18 5.28
CA VAL A 27 4.07 17.06 5.82
C VAL A 27 3.24 15.78 5.65
N PRO A 28 3.81 14.66 5.16
CA PRO A 28 3.06 13.43 4.97
C PRO A 28 2.59 12.83 6.30
N THR A 29 1.57 11.95 6.29
CA THR A 29 1.15 11.19 7.49
C THR A 29 2.22 10.24 8.00
N ARG A 30 3.14 9.81 7.12
CA ARG A 30 4.25 8.91 7.44
C ARG A 30 5.44 9.14 6.52
N TYR A 31 6.64 8.91 7.06
CA TYR A 31 7.92 9.17 6.40
C TYR A 31 8.99 8.19 6.93
N ILE A 32 8.79 6.91 6.65
CA ILE A 32 9.67 5.79 7.01
C ILE A 32 9.29 4.54 6.20
N GLY A 33 10.26 3.73 5.79
CA GLY A 33 9.99 2.45 5.16
C GLY A 33 9.26 2.58 3.82
N ASP A 34 8.17 1.83 3.64
CA ASP A 34 7.40 1.81 2.39
C ASP A 34 6.85 3.19 1.97
N SER A 35 6.62 4.12 2.90
CA SER A 35 6.24 5.49 2.50
C SER A 35 7.33 6.20 1.69
N HIS A 36 8.61 5.91 1.93
CA HIS A 36 9.69 6.45 1.09
C HIS A 36 9.61 5.88 -0.33
N TYR A 37 9.31 4.59 -0.48
CA TYR A 37 9.07 3.96 -1.79
C TYR A 37 7.90 4.63 -2.52
N ILE A 38 6.75 4.78 -1.85
CA ILE A 38 5.54 5.39 -2.43
C ILE A 38 5.82 6.85 -2.86
N LEU A 39 6.50 7.63 -2.02
CA LEU A 39 6.89 9.00 -2.35
C LEU A 39 7.84 9.04 -3.55
N ALA A 40 8.80 8.12 -3.63
CA ALA A 40 9.71 8.01 -4.77
C ALA A 40 8.95 7.66 -6.06
N MET A 41 8.02 6.69 -6.03
CA MET A 41 7.22 6.33 -7.21
C MET A 41 6.32 7.49 -7.67
N MET A 42 5.70 8.21 -6.73
CA MET A 42 4.95 9.43 -7.03
C MET A 42 5.85 10.52 -7.63
N LYS A 43 7.08 10.66 -7.14
CA LYS A 43 8.06 11.61 -7.67
C LYS A 43 8.48 11.24 -9.10
N LEU A 44 8.81 9.98 -9.38
CA LEU A 44 9.11 9.50 -10.73
C LEU A 44 7.93 9.75 -11.69
N ALA A 45 6.70 9.54 -11.22
CA ALA A 45 5.51 9.85 -12.02
C ALA A 45 5.29 11.35 -12.24
N LYS A 46 5.63 12.17 -11.25
CA LYS A 46 5.65 13.65 -11.36
C LYS A 46 6.68 14.10 -12.40
N GLU A 47 7.85 13.49 -12.43
CA GLU A 47 8.95 13.86 -13.34
C GLU A 47 8.77 13.30 -14.75
N GLY A 48 7.98 12.24 -14.92
CA GLY A 48 7.67 11.62 -16.22
C GLY A 48 8.35 10.28 -16.44
N ASP A 49 9.23 9.89 -15.53
CA ASP A 49 10.01 8.64 -15.54
C ASP A 49 9.14 7.41 -15.25
N LEU A 50 7.99 7.58 -14.59
CA LEU A 50 6.97 6.56 -14.39
C LEU A 50 5.68 6.94 -15.12
N GLY A 51 5.47 6.38 -16.31
CA GLY A 51 4.20 6.44 -17.04
C GLY A 51 3.25 5.30 -16.69
N LEU A 52 1.98 5.40 -17.09
CA LEU A 52 0.97 4.34 -16.87
C LEU A 52 1.26 3.06 -17.67
N PHE A 53 1.89 3.17 -18.84
CA PHE A 53 2.07 2.07 -19.79
C PHE A 53 3.51 1.96 -20.32
N THR A 54 4.44 2.75 -19.78
CA THR A 54 5.83 2.84 -20.27
C THR A 54 6.78 2.00 -19.41
N HIS A 55 8.05 1.89 -19.78
CA HIS A 55 9.04 1.45 -18.80
C HIS A 55 9.27 2.53 -17.73
N ILE A 56 9.75 2.11 -16.56
CA ILE A 56 10.18 2.95 -15.45
C ILE A 56 11.70 3.04 -15.52
N THR A 57 12.20 4.19 -15.95
CA THR A 57 13.64 4.47 -16.09
C THR A 57 13.91 5.89 -15.67
N THR A 58 15.00 6.13 -14.93
CA THR A 58 15.33 7.47 -14.42
C THR A 58 16.83 7.70 -14.40
N GLU A 59 17.25 8.92 -14.69
CA GLU A 59 18.65 9.33 -14.58
C GLU A 59 19.05 9.70 -13.15
N SER A 60 18.08 10.03 -12.29
CA SER A 60 18.33 10.49 -10.93
C SER A 60 18.66 9.38 -9.94
N LEU A 61 18.41 8.11 -10.31
CA LEU A 61 18.70 6.92 -9.50
C LEU A 61 19.55 5.95 -10.32
N GLY A 62 20.19 4.98 -9.65
CA GLY A 62 21.00 3.96 -10.30
C GLY A 62 22.33 4.43 -10.90
N ALA A 63 22.85 5.59 -10.46
CA ALA A 63 24.15 6.09 -10.90
C ALA A 63 25.26 5.04 -10.65
N PRO A 64 26.27 4.91 -11.54
CA PRO A 64 26.55 5.76 -12.70
C PRO A 64 25.76 5.38 -13.96
N PHE A 65 24.94 4.34 -13.89
CA PHE A 65 24.04 3.94 -14.96
C PHE A 65 22.71 4.73 -14.88
N ILE A 66 21.72 4.25 -15.63
CA ILE A 66 20.32 4.71 -15.54
C ILE A 66 19.57 3.76 -14.62
N GLY A 67 18.83 4.32 -13.67
CA GLY A 67 17.96 3.60 -12.76
C GLY A 67 16.91 2.81 -13.52
N GLN A 68 16.85 1.51 -13.27
CA GLN A 68 15.92 0.60 -13.91
C GLN A 68 15.05 -0.08 -12.85
N LEU A 69 13.72 0.11 -12.95
CA LEU A 69 12.77 -0.35 -11.94
C LEU A 69 11.70 -1.31 -12.51
N ASN A 70 11.89 -1.92 -13.69
CA ASN A 70 10.82 -2.68 -14.37
C ASN A 70 10.74 -4.17 -14.00
N ASP A 71 11.67 -4.72 -13.22
CA ASP A 71 11.57 -6.10 -12.70
C ASP A 71 10.75 -6.23 -11.42
N PHE A 72 10.33 -5.13 -10.84
CA PHE A 72 9.41 -5.12 -9.71
C PHE A 72 8.04 -4.70 -10.23
N PRO A 73 7.01 -5.56 -10.13
CA PRO A 73 5.70 -5.21 -10.62
C PRO A 73 5.13 -4.11 -9.72
N GLU A 74 5.01 -2.90 -10.28
CA GLU A 74 4.39 -1.77 -9.60
C GLU A 74 2.88 -2.04 -9.43
N ALA A 75 2.53 -2.75 -8.34
CA ALA A 75 1.21 -3.30 -8.13
C ALA A 75 0.12 -2.22 -8.04
N GLU A 76 0.47 -1.00 -7.61
CA GLU A 76 -0.43 0.15 -7.49
C GLU A 76 -0.15 1.26 -8.52
N ARG A 77 0.36 0.88 -9.70
CA ARG A 77 0.79 1.81 -10.76
C ARG A 77 -0.15 2.97 -11.04
N ALA A 78 -1.44 2.71 -11.25
CA ALA A 78 -2.40 3.76 -11.56
C ALA A 78 -2.60 4.75 -10.41
N ILE A 79 -2.49 4.27 -9.16
CA ILE A 79 -2.63 5.07 -7.95
C ILE A 79 -1.41 5.97 -7.77
N VAL A 80 -0.18 5.41 -7.84
CA VAL A 80 1.05 6.21 -7.70
C VAL A 80 1.22 7.20 -8.86
N TRP A 81 0.82 6.81 -10.08
CA TRP A 81 0.82 7.71 -11.22
C TRP A 81 -0.11 8.90 -11.04
N LEU A 82 -1.35 8.65 -10.57
CA LEU A 82 -2.30 9.73 -10.25
C LEU A 82 -1.75 10.63 -9.14
N GLY A 83 -1.12 10.05 -8.12
CA GLY A 83 -0.43 10.79 -7.07
C GLY A 83 0.67 11.71 -7.63
N GLY A 84 1.46 11.23 -8.58
CA GLY A 84 2.46 12.04 -9.29
C GLY A 84 1.84 13.18 -10.09
N GLN A 85 0.71 12.96 -10.77
CA GLN A 85 0.01 14.03 -11.49
C GLN A 85 -0.52 15.12 -10.55
N ILE A 86 -1.02 14.74 -9.38
CA ILE A 86 -1.42 15.72 -8.34
C ILE A 86 -0.18 16.44 -7.79
N ALA A 87 0.94 15.72 -7.60
CA ALA A 87 2.20 16.28 -7.11
C ALA A 87 2.81 17.33 -8.05
N ARG A 88 2.50 17.31 -9.35
CA ARG A 88 2.87 18.37 -10.30
C ARG A 88 2.23 19.72 -9.96
N VAL A 89 1.04 19.70 -9.36
CA VAL A 89 0.24 20.91 -9.09
C VAL A 89 0.49 21.44 -7.68
N ILE A 90 0.51 20.56 -6.68
CA ILE A 90 0.54 20.96 -5.26
C ILE A 90 1.80 20.52 -4.50
N GLY A 91 2.78 19.90 -5.19
CA GLY A 91 3.98 19.35 -4.57
C GLY A 91 3.80 17.93 -4.02
N LEU A 92 4.93 17.26 -3.77
CA LEU A 92 4.97 15.82 -3.44
C LEU A 92 4.28 15.49 -2.10
N MET A 93 4.65 16.18 -1.03
CA MET A 93 4.12 15.90 0.32
C MET A 93 2.62 16.21 0.44
N PRO A 94 2.10 17.36 -0.06
CA PRO A 94 0.66 17.61 -0.09
C PRO A 94 -0.12 16.63 -0.96
N ALA A 95 0.46 16.18 -2.08
CA ALA A 95 -0.16 15.16 -2.93
C ALA A 95 -0.32 13.81 -2.22
N ALA A 96 0.64 13.42 -1.39
CA ALA A 96 0.53 12.19 -0.60
C ALA A 96 -0.68 12.24 0.34
N ASN A 97 -0.88 13.36 1.05
CA ASN A 97 -2.05 13.58 1.90
C ASN A 97 -3.35 13.64 1.08
N ALA A 98 -3.33 14.33 -0.08
CA ALA A 98 -4.49 14.42 -0.96
C ALA A 98 -4.94 13.04 -1.47
N MET A 99 -4.00 12.13 -1.76
CA MET A 99 -4.29 10.77 -2.20
C MET A 99 -4.92 9.92 -1.09
N LEU A 100 -4.49 10.08 0.17
CA LEU A 100 -5.13 9.44 1.32
C LEU A 100 -6.58 9.95 1.49
N ILE A 101 -6.81 11.27 1.44
CA ILE A 101 -8.16 11.85 1.47
C ILE A 101 -9.01 11.32 0.31
N LEU A 102 -8.45 11.25 -0.91
CA LEU A 102 -9.14 10.75 -2.09
C LEU A 102 -9.61 9.31 -1.88
N SER A 103 -8.78 8.45 -1.28
CA SER A 103 -9.16 7.07 -0.96
C SER A 103 -10.41 7.01 -0.06
N CYS A 104 -10.47 7.85 0.98
CA CYS A 104 -11.61 7.94 1.89
C CYS A 104 -12.86 8.49 1.19
N ILE A 105 -12.72 9.50 0.33
CA ILE A 105 -13.83 10.06 -0.46
C ILE A 105 -14.41 9.00 -1.41
N VAL A 106 -13.55 8.27 -2.13
CA VAL A 106 -13.98 7.21 -3.05
C VAL A 106 -14.71 6.11 -2.28
N ALA A 107 -14.23 5.73 -1.09
CA ALA A 107 -14.91 4.80 -0.21
C ALA A 107 -16.29 5.31 0.24
N ALA A 108 -16.37 6.55 0.72
CA ALA A 108 -17.62 7.17 1.13
C ALA A 108 -18.65 7.21 -0.01
N PHE A 109 -18.21 7.65 -1.18
CA PHE A 109 -19.07 7.79 -2.35
C PHE A 109 -19.58 6.44 -2.82
N SER A 110 -18.70 5.47 -2.97
CA SER A 110 -19.08 4.12 -3.38
C SER A 110 -20.06 3.48 -2.41
N PHE A 111 -19.81 3.57 -1.09
CA PHE A 111 -20.74 3.06 -0.09
C PHE A 111 -22.11 3.76 -0.18
N TYR A 112 -22.11 5.09 -0.27
CA TYR A 112 -23.33 5.88 -0.43
C TYR A 112 -24.11 5.43 -1.68
N PHE A 113 -23.45 5.35 -2.84
CA PHE A 113 -24.10 4.95 -4.08
C PHE A 113 -24.63 3.51 -4.02
N ALA A 114 -23.84 2.55 -3.53
CA ALA A 114 -24.27 1.16 -3.36
C ALA A 114 -25.51 1.08 -2.44
N ALA A 115 -25.48 1.75 -1.28
CA ALA A 115 -26.61 1.80 -0.36
C ALA A 115 -27.87 2.40 -1.02
N ARG A 116 -27.70 3.46 -1.80
CA ARG A 116 -28.81 4.08 -2.56
C ARG A 116 -29.37 3.18 -3.64
N LEU A 117 -28.53 2.39 -4.32
CA LEU A 117 -28.97 1.40 -5.30
C LEU A 117 -29.79 0.26 -4.67
N TRP A 118 -29.53 -0.07 -3.39
CA TRP A 118 -30.38 -0.96 -2.59
C TRP A 118 -31.54 -0.26 -1.86
N LYS A 119 -31.80 1.02 -2.17
CA LYS A 119 -32.90 1.82 -1.62
C LYS A 119 -32.81 2.07 -0.10
N ILE A 120 -31.64 1.93 0.53
CA ILE A 120 -31.40 2.33 1.93
C ILE A 120 -31.60 3.83 2.08
N SER A 121 -32.27 4.31 3.13
CA SER A 121 -32.62 5.73 3.30
C SER A 121 -31.39 6.65 3.14
N ARG A 122 -31.60 7.86 2.61
CA ARG A 122 -30.49 8.80 2.34
C ARG A 122 -29.70 9.16 3.61
N LEU A 123 -30.38 9.25 4.75
CA LEU A 123 -29.77 9.58 6.03
C LEU A 123 -28.88 8.43 6.52
N SER A 124 -29.40 7.19 6.52
CA SER A 124 -28.61 6.00 6.87
C SER A 124 -27.43 5.81 5.91
N ALA A 125 -27.66 5.96 4.59
CA ALA A 125 -26.61 5.85 3.59
C ALA A 125 -25.49 6.88 3.81
N TRP A 126 -25.83 8.11 4.21
CA TRP A 126 -24.83 9.16 4.47
C TRP A 126 -24.03 8.88 5.75
N GLY A 127 -24.70 8.55 6.86
CA GLY A 127 -24.03 8.24 8.13
C GLY A 127 -23.08 7.04 8.03
N PHE A 128 -23.51 5.95 7.39
CA PHE A 128 -22.66 4.77 7.23
C PHE A 128 -21.63 4.88 6.10
N ALA A 129 -21.82 5.79 5.14
CA ALA A 129 -20.77 6.14 4.20
C ALA A 129 -19.58 6.82 4.91
N LEU A 130 -19.85 7.69 5.89
CA LEU A 130 -18.79 8.23 6.77
C LEU A 130 -18.07 7.11 7.51
N VAL A 131 -18.83 6.20 8.15
CA VAL A 131 -18.25 5.07 8.89
C VAL A 131 -17.33 4.23 8.00
N TYR A 132 -17.77 3.93 6.77
CA TYR A 132 -16.99 3.14 5.83
C TYR A 132 -15.72 3.86 5.33
N ALA A 133 -15.81 5.18 5.11
CA ALA A 133 -14.67 6.01 4.70
C ALA A 133 -13.50 5.92 5.70
N PHE A 134 -13.83 5.78 6.98
CA PHE A 134 -12.90 5.66 8.10
C PHE A 134 -12.84 4.25 8.70
N SER A 135 -13.08 3.22 7.88
CA SER A 135 -12.82 1.84 8.32
C SER A 135 -11.36 1.68 8.74
N PRO A 136 -11.02 0.77 9.68
CA PRO A 136 -9.65 0.62 10.19
C PRO A 136 -8.61 0.46 9.07
N HIS A 137 -8.99 -0.19 7.97
CA HIS A 137 -8.14 -0.35 6.79
C HIS A 137 -7.92 0.95 6.01
N ASN A 138 -8.94 1.81 5.87
CA ASN A 138 -8.82 3.06 5.12
C ASN A 138 -8.10 4.15 5.92
N LEU A 139 -7.96 3.97 7.24
CA LEU A 139 -7.18 4.82 8.14
C LEU A 139 -5.69 4.45 8.21
N ARG A 140 -5.24 3.51 7.37
CA ARG A 140 -3.80 3.20 7.29
C ARG A 140 -3.04 4.36 6.64
N SER A 141 -1.77 4.46 6.98
CA SER A 141 -0.90 5.55 6.51
C SER A 141 -0.40 5.36 5.07
N LEU A 142 0.42 6.32 4.62
CA LEU A 142 1.03 6.36 3.29
C LEU A 142 1.75 5.06 2.86
N ASP A 143 2.37 4.31 3.77
CA ASP A 143 2.99 3.00 3.51
C ASP A 143 2.03 2.00 2.81
N SER A 144 0.73 2.21 2.94
CA SER A 144 -0.32 1.31 2.43
C SER A 144 -1.12 1.93 1.29
N LEU A 145 -0.63 3.00 0.64
CA LEU A 145 -1.40 3.78 -0.33
C LEU A 145 -2.03 2.90 -1.42
N GLY A 146 -1.30 1.95 -1.99
CA GLY A 146 -1.82 1.05 -3.01
C GLY A 146 -2.99 0.19 -2.54
N ILE A 147 -2.98 -0.25 -1.29
CA ILE A 147 -3.96 -1.20 -0.75
C ILE A 147 -5.15 -0.53 -0.05
N ILE A 148 -5.09 0.75 0.32
CA ILE A 148 -6.23 1.43 0.97
C ILE A 148 -7.31 1.91 -0.01
N PHE A 149 -7.06 1.85 -1.32
CA PHE A 149 -8.06 2.13 -2.37
C PHE A 149 -9.13 1.02 -2.49
N THR A 150 -9.77 0.72 -1.37
CA THR A 150 -10.82 -0.29 -1.22
C THR A 150 -12.20 0.25 -1.56
N GLY A 151 -12.27 1.53 -1.90
CA GLY A 151 -13.53 2.22 -2.08
C GLY A 151 -14.44 1.60 -3.13
N LEU A 152 -13.95 0.81 -4.09
CA LEU A 152 -14.82 0.13 -5.05
C LEU A 152 -15.64 -1.02 -4.46
N LEU A 153 -15.25 -1.59 -3.31
CA LEU A 153 -15.85 -2.82 -2.75
C LEU A 153 -17.39 -2.78 -2.61
N PRO A 154 -18.03 -1.72 -2.05
CA PRO A 154 -19.49 -1.69 -1.91
C PRO A 154 -20.22 -1.78 -3.25
N LEU A 155 -19.74 -1.05 -4.27
CA LEU A 155 -20.29 -1.11 -5.63
C LEU A 155 -19.94 -2.41 -6.35
N GLN A 156 -18.75 -2.98 -6.11
CA GLN A 156 -18.40 -4.30 -6.60
C GLN A 156 -19.36 -5.37 -6.06
N PHE A 157 -19.67 -5.37 -4.75
CA PHE A 157 -20.67 -6.29 -4.18
C PHE A 157 -22.07 -6.09 -4.78
N TYR A 158 -22.48 -4.85 -5.04
CA TYR A 158 -23.71 -4.57 -5.79
C TYR A 158 -23.72 -5.23 -7.16
N CYS A 159 -22.64 -5.07 -7.91
CA CYS A 159 -22.49 -5.65 -9.24
C CYS A 159 -22.43 -7.18 -9.22
N LEU A 160 -21.69 -7.76 -8.27
CA LEU A 160 -21.57 -9.21 -8.08
C LEU A 160 -22.95 -9.83 -7.78
N TRP A 161 -23.73 -9.25 -6.87
CA TRP A 161 -25.08 -9.72 -6.60
C TRP A 161 -26.02 -9.52 -7.78
N TYR A 162 -25.89 -8.44 -8.55
CA TYR A 162 -26.63 -8.26 -9.80
C TYR A 162 -26.36 -9.39 -10.79
N ILE A 163 -25.09 -9.69 -11.07
CA ILE A 163 -24.67 -10.77 -11.99
C ILE A 163 -25.17 -12.14 -11.51
N ALA A 164 -25.07 -12.42 -10.21
CA ALA A 164 -25.48 -13.70 -9.63
C ALA A 164 -27.01 -13.92 -9.58
N THR A 165 -27.83 -12.86 -9.75
CA THR A 165 -29.29 -12.95 -9.51
C THR A 165 -30.17 -12.53 -10.66
N VAL A 166 -29.73 -11.63 -11.55
CA VAL A 166 -30.57 -11.15 -12.65
C VAL A 166 -30.89 -12.28 -13.63
N GLU A 167 -32.14 -12.35 -14.06
CA GLU A 167 -32.61 -13.39 -14.99
C GLU A 167 -31.86 -13.36 -16.32
N LYS A 168 -31.81 -12.18 -16.95
CA LYS A 168 -31.12 -11.94 -18.22
C LYS A 168 -30.24 -10.70 -18.12
N VAL A 169 -28.98 -10.85 -18.47
CA VAL A 169 -28.04 -9.73 -18.63
C VAL A 169 -28.34 -9.03 -19.97
N SER A 170 -28.35 -7.69 -19.95
CA SER A 170 -28.66 -6.86 -21.13
C SER A 170 -27.70 -5.67 -21.20
N TRP A 171 -27.14 -5.42 -22.40
CA TRP A 171 -26.23 -4.30 -22.68
C TRP A 171 -26.86 -2.92 -22.43
N GLY A 172 -28.18 -2.78 -22.62
CA GLY A 172 -28.89 -1.52 -22.33
C GLY A 172 -29.11 -1.26 -20.84
N SER A 173 -28.95 -2.27 -19.98
CA SER A 173 -29.18 -2.14 -18.53
C SER A 173 -28.16 -1.21 -17.89
N PHE A 174 -28.62 -0.19 -17.17
CA PHE A 174 -27.76 0.65 -16.33
C PHE A 174 -26.89 -0.19 -15.38
N ARG A 175 -27.46 -1.23 -14.75
CA ARG A 175 -26.73 -2.08 -13.80
C ARG A 175 -25.61 -2.86 -14.46
N PHE A 176 -25.83 -3.32 -15.70
CA PHE A 176 -24.80 -4.05 -16.43
C PHE A 176 -23.69 -3.12 -16.92
N ARG A 177 -24.03 -1.94 -17.44
CA ARG A 177 -23.03 -0.90 -17.77
C ARG A 177 -22.22 -0.49 -16.55
N LEU A 178 -22.88 -0.33 -15.40
CA LEU A 178 -22.18 -0.11 -14.13
C LEU A 178 -21.24 -1.26 -13.78
N THR A 179 -21.67 -2.52 -13.95
CA THR A 179 -20.79 -3.68 -13.73
C THR A 179 -19.59 -3.69 -14.68
N LEU A 180 -19.75 -3.30 -15.94
CA LEU A 180 -18.64 -3.18 -16.89
C LEU A 180 -17.64 -2.11 -16.46
N VAL A 181 -18.14 -0.92 -16.07
CA VAL A 181 -17.29 0.17 -15.55
C VAL A 181 -16.58 -0.27 -14.27
N MET A 182 -17.28 -0.95 -13.35
CA MET A 182 -16.64 -1.49 -12.15
C MET A 182 -15.59 -2.55 -12.48
N GLY A 183 -15.79 -3.40 -13.49
CA GLY A 183 -14.76 -4.35 -13.96
C GLY A 183 -13.50 -3.63 -14.46
N LEU A 184 -13.66 -2.60 -15.31
CA LEU A 184 -12.54 -1.79 -15.78
C LEU A 184 -11.80 -1.10 -14.62
N LEU A 185 -12.53 -0.45 -13.70
CA LEU A 185 -11.93 0.22 -12.55
C LEU A 185 -11.29 -0.76 -11.57
N SER A 186 -11.83 -1.97 -11.40
CA SER A 186 -11.20 -3.03 -10.59
C SER A 186 -9.81 -3.37 -11.11
N GLY A 187 -9.60 -3.34 -12.43
CA GLY A 187 -8.30 -3.62 -13.04
C GLY A 187 -7.24 -2.52 -12.83
N LEU A 188 -7.65 -1.34 -12.35
CA LEU A 188 -6.74 -0.24 -11.98
C LEU A 188 -6.28 -0.30 -10.52
N LEU A 189 -6.89 -1.17 -9.71
CA LEU A 189 -6.55 -1.30 -8.30
C LEU A 189 -5.26 -2.10 -8.12
N ASN A 190 -4.72 -2.05 -6.90
CA ASN A 190 -3.66 -2.95 -6.50
C ASN A 190 -4.04 -4.43 -6.76
N ILE A 191 -3.04 -5.23 -7.14
CA ILE A 191 -3.19 -6.64 -7.53
C ILE A 191 -4.01 -7.47 -6.52
N TYR A 192 -3.90 -7.22 -5.21
CA TYR A 192 -4.70 -7.93 -4.21
C TYR A 192 -6.22 -7.68 -4.38
N TRP A 193 -6.62 -6.45 -4.72
CA TRP A 193 -8.03 -6.13 -4.96
C TRP A 193 -8.52 -6.60 -6.33
N VAL A 194 -7.64 -6.67 -7.33
CA VAL A 194 -7.91 -7.32 -8.61
C VAL A 194 -8.26 -8.80 -8.37
N PHE A 195 -7.37 -9.56 -7.72
CA PHE A 195 -7.60 -10.98 -7.43
C PHE A 195 -8.82 -11.21 -6.55
N PHE A 196 -9.04 -10.36 -5.54
CA PHE A 196 -10.26 -10.40 -4.73
C PHE A 196 -11.52 -10.28 -5.59
N PHE A 197 -11.58 -9.28 -6.48
CA PHE A 197 -12.72 -9.06 -7.36
C PHE A 197 -12.92 -10.23 -8.34
N LEU A 198 -11.86 -10.68 -9.01
CA LEU A 198 -11.92 -11.81 -9.96
C LEU A 198 -12.44 -13.08 -9.27
N ASN A 199 -11.94 -13.37 -8.07
CA ASN A 199 -12.33 -14.52 -7.28
C ASN A 199 -13.81 -14.49 -6.89
N LEU A 200 -14.32 -13.36 -6.38
CA LEU A 200 -15.74 -13.21 -6.09
C LEU A 200 -16.62 -13.18 -7.34
N TYR A 201 -16.11 -12.65 -8.45
CA TYR A 201 -16.82 -12.66 -9.73
C TYR A 201 -16.98 -14.07 -10.27
N ALA A 202 -15.96 -14.92 -10.14
CA ALA A 202 -16.06 -16.34 -10.45
C ALA A 202 -17.17 -17.02 -9.64
N LEU A 203 -17.29 -16.74 -8.33
CA LEU A 203 -18.40 -17.25 -7.52
C LEU A 203 -19.77 -16.72 -7.97
N ALA A 204 -19.84 -15.45 -8.39
CA ALA A 204 -21.08 -14.87 -8.91
C ALA A 204 -21.51 -15.56 -10.22
N LEU A 205 -20.56 -15.92 -11.09
CA LEU A 205 -20.78 -16.70 -12.30
C LEU A 205 -21.19 -18.15 -11.97
N LEU A 206 -20.55 -18.81 -11.00
CA LEU A 206 -20.96 -20.15 -10.55
C LEU A 206 -22.40 -20.13 -10.00
N CYS A 207 -22.74 -19.13 -9.18
CA CYS A 207 -24.10 -18.93 -8.70
C CYS A 207 -25.10 -18.72 -9.86
N ARG A 208 -24.66 -18.05 -10.94
CA ARG A 208 -25.47 -17.82 -12.13
C ARG A 208 -25.74 -19.14 -12.88
N ILE A 209 -24.71 -19.98 -13.04
CA ILE A 209 -24.79 -21.30 -13.66
C ILE A 209 -25.75 -22.20 -12.88
N PHE A 210 -25.55 -22.34 -11.57
CA PHE A 210 -26.41 -23.18 -10.73
C PHE A 210 -27.87 -22.72 -10.67
N LYS A 211 -28.14 -21.43 -10.91
CA LYS A 211 -29.50 -20.89 -11.00
C LYS A 211 -30.08 -20.93 -12.41
N GLY A 212 -29.37 -21.47 -13.40
CA GLY A 212 -29.84 -21.58 -14.79
C GLY A 212 -30.16 -20.23 -15.45
N ARG A 213 -29.44 -19.15 -15.10
CA ARG A 213 -29.76 -17.81 -15.63
C ARG A 213 -29.26 -17.66 -17.09
N LYS A 214 -30.05 -16.99 -17.92
CA LYS A 214 -29.82 -16.85 -19.38
C LYS A 214 -28.64 -15.92 -19.73
N ASN A 215 -28.14 -15.94 -20.96
CA ASN A 215 -27.07 -15.01 -21.44
C ASN A 215 -25.77 -15.07 -20.62
N PHE A 216 -25.26 -16.27 -20.33
CA PHE A 216 -24.00 -16.44 -19.59
C PHE A 216 -22.80 -15.77 -20.26
N ILE A 217 -22.68 -15.85 -21.58
CA ILE A 217 -21.57 -15.26 -22.35
C ILE A 217 -21.46 -13.75 -22.08
N ALA A 218 -22.59 -13.02 -22.08
CA ALA A 218 -22.58 -11.59 -21.79
C ALA A 218 -22.10 -11.28 -20.36
N SER A 219 -22.37 -12.16 -19.38
CA SER A 219 -21.86 -11.98 -18.02
C SER A 219 -20.34 -12.15 -17.89
N LEU A 220 -19.63 -12.63 -18.92
CA LEU A 220 -18.17 -12.68 -18.93
C LEU A 220 -17.52 -11.33 -19.29
N ALA A 221 -18.26 -10.40 -19.89
CA ALA A 221 -17.65 -9.15 -20.37
C ALA A 221 -16.95 -8.32 -19.26
N PRO A 222 -17.50 -8.16 -18.04
CA PRO A 222 -16.83 -7.41 -16.97
C PRO A 222 -15.54 -8.07 -16.46
N ILE A 223 -15.48 -9.41 -16.40
CA ILE A 223 -14.25 -10.11 -15.99
C ILE A 223 -13.18 -9.99 -17.08
N VAL A 224 -13.56 -10.11 -18.36
CA VAL A 224 -12.66 -9.87 -19.49
C VAL A 224 -12.14 -8.43 -19.47
N ALA A 225 -13.01 -7.44 -19.24
CA ALA A 225 -12.62 -6.04 -19.13
C ALA A 225 -11.61 -5.79 -17.99
N THR A 226 -11.78 -6.48 -16.87
CA THR A 226 -10.82 -6.44 -15.74
C THR A 226 -9.46 -6.98 -16.17
N CYS A 227 -9.43 -8.18 -16.77
CA CYS A 227 -8.19 -8.81 -17.23
C CYS A 227 -7.47 -8.00 -18.30
N LEU A 228 -8.21 -7.38 -19.25
CA LEU A 228 -7.63 -6.51 -20.27
C LEU A 228 -6.97 -5.27 -19.66
N MET A 229 -7.62 -4.64 -18.66
CA MET A 229 -7.05 -3.48 -17.97
C MET A 229 -5.77 -3.85 -17.20
N VAL A 230 -5.80 -4.98 -16.48
CA VAL A 230 -4.61 -5.50 -15.76
C VAL A 230 -3.48 -5.80 -16.74
N GLY A 231 -3.79 -6.49 -17.84
CA GLY A 231 -2.81 -6.79 -18.89
C GLY A 231 -2.21 -5.54 -19.53
N ALA A 232 -3.00 -4.47 -19.69
CA ALA A 232 -2.49 -3.19 -20.20
C ALA A 232 -1.52 -2.52 -19.21
N LEU A 233 -1.86 -2.47 -17.92
CA LEU A 233 -1.00 -1.85 -16.89
C LEU A 233 0.28 -2.65 -16.62
N LEU A 234 0.18 -3.97 -16.62
CA LEU A 234 1.33 -4.88 -16.49
C LEU A 234 2.07 -5.08 -17.81
N GLY A 235 1.58 -4.51 -18.92
CA GLY A 235 2.14 -4.69 -20.25
C GLY A 235 3.63 -4.33 -20.31
N SER A 236 4.03 -3.21 -19.71
CA SER A 236 5.46 -2.83 -19.69
C SER A 236 6.31 -3.79 -18.87
N PHE A 237 5.81 -4.30 -17.74
CA PHE A 237 6.50 -5.30 -16.92
C PHE A 237 6.67 -6.61 -17.71
N ILE A 238 5.61 -7.08 -18.36
CA ILE A 238 5.62 -8.30 -19.18
C ILE A 238 6.57 -8.15 -20.37
N VAL A 239 6.47 -7.04 -21.11
CA VAL A 239 7.35 -6.76 -22.27
C VAL A 239 8.81 -6.66 -21.83
N TYR A 240 9.08 -6.04 -20.68
CA TYR A 240 10.43 -5.96 -20.13
C TYR A 240 10.98 -7.37 -19.83
N LYS A 241 10.21 -8.20 -19.12
CA LYS A 241 10.59 -9.57 -18.80
C LYS A 241 10.81 -10.43 -20.06
N LEU A 242 10.01 -10.24 -21.11
CA LEU A 242 10.20 -10.91 -22.40
C LEU A 242 11.47 -10.46 -23.13
N SER A 243 11.83 -9.18 -23.01
CA SER A 243 12.99 -8.60 -23.72
C SER A 243 14.32 -8.90 -23.03
N TYR A 244 14.32 -8.97 -21.70
CA TYR A 244 15.54 -9.12 -20.90
C TYR A 244 15.63 -10.46 -20.14
N GLY A 245 14.63 -11.34 -20.29
CA GLY A 245 14.56 -12.62 -19.57
C GLY A 245 14.08 -12.47 -18.12
N GLU A 246 13.95 -13.59 -17.42
CA GLU A 246 13.51 -13.59 -16.02
C GLU A 246 14.59 -13.06 -15.07
N ASN A 247 14.17 -12.36 -14.02
CA ASN A 247 15.02 -11.92 -12.91
C ASN A 247 14.46 -12.50 -11.60
N PRO A 248 14.93 -13.68 -11.16
CA PRO A 248 14.41 -14.31 -9.96
C PRO A 248 14.88 -13.62 -8.66
N ALA A 249 15.96 -12.81 -8.72
CA ALA A 249 16.46 -12.08 -7.57
C ALA A 249 15.62 -10.83 -7.25
N ALA A 250 14.95 -10.22 -8.23
CA ALA A 250 14.13 -9.02 -8.02
C ALA A 250 12.96 -9.24 -7.03
N LEU A 251 12.39 -10.44 -7.01
CA LEU A 251 11.23 -10.75 -6.19
C LEU A 251 11.32 -12.18 -5.63
N VAL A 252 11.96 -12.33 -4.47
CA VAL A 252 12.03 -13.64 -3.79
C VAL A 252 10.80 -13.83 -2.91
N ARG A 253 10.05 -14.89 -3.19
CA ARG A 253 8.82 -15.29 -2.49
C ARG A 253 8.87 -16.77 -2.17
N SER A 254 8.22 -17.15 -1.08
CA SER A 254 8.15 -18.54 -0.63
C SER A 254 6.81 -18.83 0.03
N TYR A 255 6.51 -20.12 0.21
CA TYR A 255 5.32 -20.58 0.91
C TYR A 255 5.21 -19.99 2.33
N TRP A 256 6.34 -19.70 3.01
CA TRP A 256 6.35 -19.02 4.30
C TRP A 256 5.53 -17.73 4.27
N GLY A 257 5.63 -16.95 3.19
CA GLY A 257 4.88 -15.71 3.03
C GLY A 257 3.36 -15.92 2.97
N ILE A 258 2.90 -17.03 2.40
CA ILE A 258 1.47 -17.38 2.30
C ILE A 258 0.88 -17.57 3.69
N ASP A 259 1.50 -18.44 4.49
CA ASP A 259 1.05 -18.75 5.85
C ASP A 259 1.24 -17.55 6.79
N ARG A 260 2.37 -16.87 6.67
CA ARG A 260 2.69 -15.69 7.48
C ARG A 260 1.67 -14.58 7.29
N ALA A 261 1.21 -14.33 6.08
CA ALA A 261 0.32 -13.21 5.75
C ALA A 261 -1.15 -13.63 5.55
N ALA A 262 -1.51 -14.85 5.95
CA ALA A 262 -2.88 -15.36 5.93
C ALA A 262 -3.77 -14.72 7.01
N LEU A 263 -5.08 -14.75 6.80
CA LEU A 263 -6.06 -14.30 7.77
C LEU A 263 -6.11 -15.25 8.97
N LYS A 264 -6.08 -14.71 10.18
CA LYS A 264 -6.43 -15.43 11.39
C LYS A 264 -7.81 -14.97 11.86
N PRO A 265 -8.89 -15.76 11.68
CA PRO A 265 -10.27 -15.26 11.83
C PRO A 265 -10.60 -14.59 13.17
N ILE A 266 -9.95 -14.99 14.26
CA ILE A 266 -10.14 -14.35 15.57
C ILE A 266 -9.74 -12.86 15.56
N GLU A 267 -8.76 -12.48 14.73
CA GLU A 267 -8.24 -11.11 14.63
C GLU A 267 -9.18 -10.16 13.87
N LEU A 268 -10.22 -10.68 13.22
CA LEU A 268 -11.34 -9.86 12.74
C LEU A 268 -12.02 -9.12 13.91
N PHE A 269 -12.00 -9.70 15.10
CA PHE A 269 -12.73 -9.23 16.28
C PHE A 269 -11.84 -8.58 17.34
N ILE A 270 -10.51 -8.74 17.21
CA ILE A 270 -9.54 -8.31 18.21
C ILE A 270 -8.69 -7.15 17.63
N PRO A 271 -8.87 -5.90 18.10
CA PRO A 271 -8.03 -4.78 17.68
C PRO A 271 -6.60 -4.90 18.21
N SER A 272 -5.61 -4.52 17.39
CA SER A 272 -4.18 -4.52 17.76
C SER A 272 -3.82 -3.55 18.88
N TRP A 273 -4.66 -2.54 19.11
CA TRP A 273 -4.54 -1.58 20.20
C TRP A 273 -5.37 -1.98 21.44
N GLY A 274 -5.99 -3.17 21.45
CA GLY A 274 -6.87 -3.58 22.54
C GLY A 274 -6.21 -3.58 23.93
N THR A 275 -4.91 -3.87 24.01
CA THR A 275 -4.14 -3.84 25.28
C THR A 275 -4.05 -2.46 25.92
N TYR A 276 -4.25 -1.38 25.15
CA TYR A 276 -4.28 0.01 25.63
C TYR A 276 -5.63 0.41 26.21
N LEU A 277 -6.66 -0.42 26.07
CA LEU A 277 -7.95 -0.22 26.71
C LEU A 277 -7.87 -0.75 28.15
N GLU A 278 -7.62 0.13 29.12
CA GLU A 278 -7.39 -0.24 30.53
C GLU A 278 -8.43 -1.25 31.06
N MET A 279 -9.71 -1.02 30.77
CA MET A 279 -10.84 -1.86 31.19
C MET A 279 -10.78 -3.31 30.65
N PHE A 280 -10.18 -3.51 29.48
CA PHE A 280 -10.15 -4.81 28.78
C PHE A 280 -8.73 -5.33 28.57
N SER A 281 -7.71 -4.65 29.10
CA SER A 281 -6.29 -4.95 28.88
C SER A 281 -5.95 -6.41 29.19
N GLY A 282 -6.46 -6.95 30.31
CA GLY A 282 -6.30 -8.36 30.69
C GLY A 282 -6.93 -9.39 29.73
N PHE A 283 -8.01 -9.02 29.03
CA PHE A 283 -8.59 -9.88 27.99
C PHE A 283 -7.67 -9.93 26.77
N PHE A 284 -7.17 -8.77 26.34
CA PHE A 284 -6.31 -8.65 25.16
C PHE A 284 -4.89 -9.18 25.41
N SER A 285 -4.32 -8.99 26.60
CA SER A 285 -2.98 -9.49 26.96
C SER A 285 -2.92 -11.01 26.91
N ARG A 286 -3.97 -11.74 27.31
CA ARG A 286 -4.05 -13.20 27.14
C ARG A 286 -3.86 -13.65 25.69
N TYR A 287 -4.26 -12.82 24.72
CA TYR A 287 -4.07 -13.11 23.31
C TYR A 287 -2.69 -12.64 22.81
N TYR A 288 -2.31 -11.38 23.07
CA TYR A 288 -1.06 -10.81 22.54
C TYR A 288 0.19 -11.32 23.25
N ASP A 289 0.14 -11.46 24.58
CA ASP A 289 1.28 -11.87 25.41
C ASP A 289 1.26 -13.39 25.67
N GLY A 290 0.14 -14.07 25.40
CA GLY A 290 -0.03 -15.50 25.59
C GLY A 290 0.60 -16.41 24.53
N GLY A 291 1.58 -15.93 23.76
CA GLY A 291 2.29 -16.73 22.77
C GLY A 291 1.51 -17.03 21.49
N LYS A 292 0.66 -16.10 21.02
CA LYS A 292 -0.06 -16.30 19.74
C LYS A 292 0.90 -16.54 18.59
N LEU A 293 0.51 -17.41 17.65
CA LEU A 293 1.19 -17.50 16.36
C LEU A 293 1.09 -16.17 15.61
N GLY A 294 2.26 -15.65 15.20
CA GLY A 294 2.40 -14.46 14.38
C GLY A 294 1.98 -14.73 12.93
N THR A 295 0.70 -14.57 12.65
CA THR A 295 0.12 -14.66 11.30
C THR A 295 -0.67 -13.38 11.00
N GLY A 296 -0.89 -13.08 9.73
CA GLY A 296 -1.53 -11.86 9.26
C GLY A 296 -0.59 -10.65 9.25
N GLU A 297 -1.14 -9.49 8.93
CA GLU A 297 -0.40 -8.24 8.96
C GLU A 297 -0.23 -7.74 10.40
N GLU A 298 0.92 -8.07 10.99
CA GLU A 298 1.21 -7.71 12.40
C GLU A 298 1.11 -6.23 12.71
N TRP A 299 1.51 -5.38 11.77
CA TRP A 299 1.57 -3.94 12.01
C TRP A 299 0.18 -3.31 12.02
N TRP A 300 -0.62 -3.57 10.99
CA TRP A 300 -1.92 -2.92 10.81
C TRP A 300 -3.08 -3.68 11.43
N GLY A 301 -2.95 -4.99 11.62
CA GLY A 301 -4.04 -5.87 12.06
C GLY A 301 -5.14 -6.07 11.01
N THR A 302 -6.09 -6.94 11.36
CA THR A 302 -7.23 -7.34 10.50
C THR A 302 -8.59 -7.05 11.14
N TYR A 303 -8.61 -6.21 12.18
CA TYR A 303 -9.81 -5.82 12.89
C TYR A 303 -10.82 -5.11 11.97
N ILE A 304 -12.08 -5.56 11.98
CA ILE A 304 -13.11 -5.06 11.05
C ILE A 304 -13.91 -3.87 11.58
N GLY A 305 -13.78 -3.51 12.86
CA GLY A 305 -14.60 -2.48 13.51
C GLY A 305 -15.89 -3.01 14.14
N LEU A 306 -16.44 -2.29 15.12
CA LEU A 306 -17.60 -2.72 15.91
C LEU A 306 -18.88 -2.92 15.08
N LEU A 307 -19.21 -1.96 14.20
CA LEU A 307 -20.46 -2.06 13.41
C LEU A 307 -20.39 -3.15 12.32
N PRO A 308 -19.29 -3.26 11.55
CA PRO A 308 -19.09 -4.40 10.65
C PRO A 308 -19.13 -5.74 11.37
N MET A 309 -18.55 -5.84 12.57
CA MET A 309 -18.61 -7.02 13.43
C MET A 309 -20.05 -7.38 13.82
N ALA A 310 -20.83 -6.43 14.33
CA ALA A 310 -22.23 -6.66 14.67
C ALA A 310 -23.02 -7.15 13.45
N GLY A 311 -22.81 -6.52 12.30
CA GLY A 311 -23.43 -6.94 11.04
C GLY A 311 -23.02 -8.34 10.59
N LEU A 312 -21.75 -8.70 10.73
CA LEU A 312 -21.24 -10.03 10.41
C LEU A 312 -21.87 -11.10 11.31
N LEU A 313 -21.90 -10.89 12.63
CA LEU A 313 -22.52 -11.82 13.58
C LEU A 313 -24.02 -12.02 13.29
N LEU A 314 -24.74 -10.94 13.01
CA LEU A 314 -26.16 -11.01 12.61
C LEU A 314 -26.35 -11.76 11.29
N LEU A 315 -25.45 -11.57 10.31
CA LEU A 315 -25.47 -12.28 9.04
C LEU A 315 -25.25 -13.78 9.23
N PHE A 316 -24.29 -14.17 10.08
CA PHE A 316 -24.01 -15.58 10.40
C PHE A 316 -25.18 -16.23 11.12
N PHE A 317 -25.71 -15.59 12.16
CA PHE A 317 -26.91 -16.06 12.85
C PHE A 317 -28.08 -16.26 11.88
N LYS A 318 -28.33 -15.28 10.99
CA LYS A 318 -29.39 -15.39 9.99
C LYS A 318 -29.12 -16.48 8.95
N GLY A 319 -27.87 -16.68 8.56
CA GLY A 319 -27.43 -17.74 7.65
C GLY A 319 -27.75 -19.12 8.22
N ILE A 320 -27.33 -19.36 9.47
CA ILE A 320 -27.60 -20.60 10.22
C ILE A 320 -29.11 -20.79 10.40
N GLN A 321 -29.82 -19.76 10.86
CA GLN A 321 -31.28 -19.82 11.03
C GLN A 321 -31.99 -20.20 9.72
N ARG A 322 -31.53 -19.70 8.56
CA ARG A 322 -32.10 -20.10 7.26
C ARG A 322 -31.84 -21.57 6.95
N GLN A 323 -30.63 -22.06 7.18
CA GLN A 323 -30.29 -23.48 6.94
C GLN A 323 -31.11 -24.42 7.83
N VAL A 324 -31.21 -24.13 9.13
CA VAL A 324 -32.05 -24.91 10.07
C VAL A 324 -33.50 -24.94 9.60
N ASN A 325 -34.00 -23.84 9.03
CA ASN A 325 -35.33 -23.75 8.45
C ASN A 325 -35.43 -24.26 6.99
N LYS A 326 -34.46 -25.05 6.52
CA LYS A 326 -34.40 -25.63 5.16
C LYS A 326 -34.51 -24.59 4.02
N ARG A 327 -34.03 -23.36 4.24
CA ARG A 327 -33.98 -22.29 3.24
C ARG A 327 -32.57 -22.08 2.74
N ALA A 328 -32.41 -21.83 1.44
CA ALA A 328 -31.11 -21.54 0.85
C ALA A 328 -30.39 -20.37 1.56
N PRO A 329 -29.05 -20.45 1.71
CA PRO A 329 -28.26 -19.39 2.34
C PRO A 329 -28.29 -18.13 1.47
N SER A 330 -28.07 -16.98 2.11
CA SER A 330 -28.00 -15.72 1.37
C SER A 330 -26.65 -15.56 0.68
N LEU A 331 -26.59 -14.84 -0.45
CA LEU A 331 -25.32 -14.58 -1.15
C LEU A 331 -24.28 -13.84 -0.28
N PRO A 332 -24.64 -12.83 0.54
CA PRO A 332 -23.67 -12.23 1.46
C PRO A 332 -23.06 -13.23 2.46
N PHE A 333 -23.88 -14.16 2.96
CA PHE A 333 -23.41 -15.22 3.87
C PHE A 333 -22.41 -16.15 3.17
N LEU A 334 -22.75 -16.62 1.96
CA LEU A 334 -21.84 -17.46 1.16
C LEU A 334 -20.53 -16.74 0.83
N ALA A 335 -20.60 -15.46 0.46
CA ALA A 335 -19.42 -14.66 0.16
C ALA A 335 -18.51 -14.50 1.40
N ALA A 336 -19.08 -14.21 2.58
CA ALA A 336 -18.30 -14.11 3.82
C ALA A 336 -17.65 -15.45 4.19
N CYS A 337 -18.39 -16.56 4.14
CA CYS A 337 -17.84 -17.89 4.39
C CYS A 337 -16.71 -18.24 3.40
N TRP A 338 -16.89 -17.93 2.11
CA TRP A 338 -15.88 -18.17 1.11
C TRP A 338 -14.61 -17.37 1.34
N VAL A 339 -14.73 -16.05 1.58
CA VAL A 339 -13.55 -15.20 1.80
C VAL A 339 -12.78 -15.66 3.03
N ILE A 340 -13.47 -16.04 4.11
CA ILE A 340 -12.83 -16.62 5.30
C ILE A 340 -12.13 -17.93 4.94
N ALA A 341 -12.81 -18.88 4.28
CA ALA A 341 -12.22 -20.16 3.90
C ALA A 341 -11.02 -20.01 2.95
N TYR A 342 -11.05 -19.00 2.07
CA TYR A 342 -9.98 -18.74 1.13
C TYR A 342 -8.75 -18.12 1.79
N ALA A 343 -8.96 -17.07 2.59
CA ALA A 343 -7.89 -16.27 3.15
C ALA A 343 -7.31 -16.81 4.46
N SER A 344 -8.02 -17.72 5.15
CA SER A 344 -7.57 -18.21 6.46
C SER A 344 -6.21 -18.92 6.39
N PHE A 345 -5.49 -18.93 7.51
CA PHE A 345 -4.29 -19.76 7.69
C PHE A 345 -4.60 -21.23 7.34
N GLY A 346 -3.79 -21.84 6.47
CA GLY A 346 -4.05 -23.18 5.92
C GLY A 346 -5.30 -23.29 5.01
N GLY A 347 -5.85 -22.15 4.56
CA GLY A 347 -7.06 -22.08 3.76
C GLY A 347 -6.85 -22.40 2.28
N ILE A 348 -7.86 -22.14 1.46
CA ILE A 348 -7.86 -22.49 0.03
C ILE A 348 -6.70 -21.81 -0.72
N ASN A 349 -6.32 -20.58 -0.35
CA ASN A 349 -5.15 -19.92 -0.94
C ASN A 349 -3.85 -20.69 -0.71
N ALA A 350 -3.67 -21.24 0.50
CA ALA A 350 -2.48 -22.02 0.85
C ALA A 350 -2.38 -23.29 -0.01
N ILE A 351 -3.50 -23.99 -0.19
CA ILE A 351 -3.59 -25.18 -1.05
C ILE A 351 -3.23 -24.84 -2.50
N PHE A 352 -3.81 -23.77 -3.06
CA PHE A 352 -3.49 -23.35 -4.43
C PHE A 352 -2.04 -22.94 -4.59
N SER A 353 -1.50 -22.19 -3.63
CA SER A 353 -0.11 -21.73 -3.67
C SER A 353 0.87 -22.90 -3.64
N LEU A 354 0.57 -23.92 -2.83
CA LEU A 354 1.38 -25.14 -2.74
C LEU A 354 1.30 -26.01 -4.00
N ILE A 355 0.11 -26.18 -4.59
CA ILE A 355 -0.07 -27.01 -5.79
C ILE A 355 0.52 -26.35 -7.04
N LEU A 356 0.39 -25.03 -7.15
CA LEU A 356 0.77 -24.27 -8.35
C LEU A 356 2.18 -23.67 -8.27
N ASP A 357 2.87 -23.82 -7.14
CA ASP A 357 4.17 -23.19 -6.86
C ASP A 357 4.14 -21.67 -7.12
N PHE A 358 3.06 -21.02 -6.67
CA PHE A 358 2.78 -19.61 -6.94
C PHE A 358 2.53 -18.83 -5.64
N TYR A 359 3.42 -17.89 -5.32
CA TYR A 359 3.47 -17.24 -4.00
C TYR A 359 3.25 -15.71 -4.00
N ASP A 360 2.97 -15.10 -5.15
CA ASP A 360 2.86 -13.63 -5.26
C ASP A 360 1.63 -13.09 -4.51
N ILE A 361 0.54 -13.87 -4.46
CA ILE A 361 -0.69 -13.55 -3.73
C ILE A 361 -0.65 -14.12 -2.31
N ARG A 362 0.25 -13.56 -1.49
CA ARG A 362 0.50 -14.02 -0.11
C ARG A 362 -0.34 -13.34 0.97
N ALA A 363 -0.53 -12.02 0.88
CA ALA A 363 -1.16 -11.21 1.92
C ALA A 363 -2.70 -11.27 1.89
N THR A 364 -3.26 -12.47 1.88
CA THR A 364 -4.72 -12.68 1.81
C THR A 364 -5.46 -12.26 3.07
N SER A 365 -4.76 -12.06 4.20
CA SER A 365 -5.32 -11.37 5.37
C SER A 365 -6.01 -10.05 5.02
N ARG A 366 -5.52 -9.31 4.02
CA ARG A 366 -6.12 -8.07 3.47
C ARG A 366 -7.57 -8.22 3.05
N TYR A 367 -8.04 -9.43 2.73
CA TYR A 367 -9.44 -9.66 2.34
C TYR A 367 -10.43 -9.48 3.50
N PHE A 368 -9.94 -9.25 4.74
CA PHE A 368 -10.76 -8.80 5.86
C PHE A 368 -11.61 -7.57 5.54
N VAL A 369 -11.15 -6.66 4.66
CA VAL A 369 -11.94 -5.47 4.26
C VAL A 369 -13.18 -5.86 3.46
N GLY A 370 -13.10 -6.93 2.66
CA GLY A 370 -14.26 -7.51 2.00
C GLY A 370 -15.29 -8.02 3.01
N ILE A 371 -14.81 -8.71 4.06
CA ILE A 371 -15.64 -9.19 5.18
C ILE A 371 -16.26 -8.01 5.93
N ALA A 372 -15.47 -6.97 6.25
CA ALA A 372 -15.93 -5.74 6.88
C ALA A 372 -17.00 -5.04 6.05
N THR A 373 -16.82 -4.96 4.73
CA THR A 373 -17.78 -4.37 3.80
C THR A 373 -19.10 -5.15 3.80
N ILE A 374 -19.05 -6.48 3.74
CA ILE A 374 -20.25 -7.34 3.82
C ILE A 374 -20.96 -7.14 5.17
N GLY A 375 -20.21 -7.17 6.28
CA GLY A 375 -20.72 -6.95 7.62
C GLY A 375 -21.42 -5.61 7.75
N LEU A 376 -20.76 -4.53 7.34
CA LEU A 376 -21.33 -3.18 7.41
C LEU A 376 -22.59 -3.06 6.56
N ILE A 377 -22.56 -3.51 5.30
CA ILE A 377 -23.74 -3.47 4.43
C ILE A 377 -24.92 -4.21 5.09
N TYR A 378 -24.68 -5.39 5.65
CA TYR A 378 -25.72 -6.14 6.35
C TYR A 378 -26.24 -5.42 7.58
N PHE A 379 -25.37 -4.83 8.40
CA PHE A 379 -25.73 -4.00 9.54
C PHE A 379 -26.66 -2.86 9.11
N VAL A 380 -26.29 -2.12 8.05
CA VAL A 380 -27.10 -1.02 7.53
C VAL A 380 -28.48 -1.49 7.07
N PHE A 381 -28.59 -2.66 6.42
CA PHE A 381 -29.89 -3.21 6.05
C PHE A 381 -30.78 -3.48 7.26
N VAL A 382 -30.23 -4.05 8.33
CA VAL A 382 -30.96 -4.33 9.58
C VAL A 382 -31.41 -3.02 10.22
N ILE A 383 -30.48 -2.10 10.46
CA ILE A 383 -30.76 -0.82 11.11
C ILE A 383 -31.76 0.03 10.32
N ASN A 384 -31.58 0.16 8.99
CA ASN A 384 -32.51 0.91 8.15
C ASN A 384 -33.93 0.31 8.16
N ARG A 385 -34.06 -1.02 8.29
CA ARG A 385 -35.37 -1.68 8.44
C ARG A 385 -35.99 -1.40 9.81
N LEU A 386 -35.24 -1.55 10.89
CA LEU A 386 -35.73 -1.29 12.26
C LEU A 386 -36.20 0.14 12.43
N MET A 387 -35.48 1.08 11.84
CA MET A 387 -35.76 2.51 11.96
C MET A 387 -36.85 2.99 11.00
N ARG A 388 -37.47 2.14 10.16
CA ARG A 388 -38.37 2.60 9.07
C ARG A 388 -39.41 3.62 9.54
N ASN A 389 -40.04 3.36 10.69
CA ASN A 389 -41.14 4.15 11.25
C ASN A 389 -40.71 5.17 12.31
N TRP A 390 -39.41 5.32 12.58
CA TRP A 390 -38.94 6.29 13.57
C TRP A 390 -39.05 7.72 13.05
N SER A 391 -39.22 8.67 13.97
CA SER A 391 -39.16 10.11 13.67
C SER A 391 -37.80 10.49 13.08
N PHE A 392 -37.75 11.62 12.35
CA PHE A 392 -36.48 12.12 11.81
C PHE A 392 -35.46 12.41 12.93
N ALA A 393 -35.89 13.04 14.03
CA ALA A 393 -35.02 13.38 15.15
C ALA A 393 -34.40 12.12 15.79
N THR A 394 -35.20 11.11 16.10
CA THR A 394 -34.70 9.84 16.65
C THR A 394 -33.75 9.14 15.69
N LYS A 395 -34.05 9.15 14.38
CA LYS A 395 -33.16 8.59 13.37
C LYS A 395 -31.81 9.29 13.34
N PHE A 396 -31.85 10.62 13.32
CA PHE A 396 -30.66 11.45 13.26
C PHE A 396 -29.78 11.23 14.49
N SER A 397 -30.35 11.26 15.69
CA SER A 397 -29.60 11.05 16.94
C SER A 397 -28.97 9.66 17.01
N VAL A 398 -29.72 8.60 16.67
CA VAL A 398 -29.17 7.23 16.72
C VAL A 398 -28.11 7.00 15.65
N LEU A 399 -28.31 7.47 14.42
CA LEU A 399 -27.29 7.35 13.38
C LEU A 399 -26.05 8.20 13.70
N GLY A 400 -26.22 9.38 14.28
CA GLY A 400 -25.13 10.22 14.76
C GLY A 400 -24.32 9.53 15.86
N GLY A 401 -25.01 8.96 16.87
CA GLY A 401 -24.36 8.20 17.95
C GLY A 401 -23.63 6.95 17.44
N LEU A 402 -24.23 6.18 16.53
CA LEU A 402 -23.57 5.02 15.91
C LEU A 402 -22.36 5.41 15.07
N ALA A 403 -22.46 6.49 14.29
CA ALA A 403 -21.34 6.98 13.49
C ALA A 403 -20.20 7.48 14.38
N LEU A 404 -20.50 8.23 15.45
CA LEU A 404 -19.52 8.68 16.42
C LEU A 404 -18.83 7.49 17.11
N LEU A 405 -19.59 6.53 17.64
CA LEU A 405 -19.07 5.32 18.27
C LEU A 405 -18.12 4.56 17.32
N ALA A 406 -18.53 4.38 16.07
CA ALA A 406 -17.71 3.68 15.08
C ALA A 406 -16.45 4.46 14.72
N ILE A 407 -16.53 5.78 14.52
CA ILE A 407 -15.34 6.59 14.22
C ILE A 407 -14.37 6.57 15.41
N MET A 408 -14.86 6.65 16.65
CA MET A 408 -14.02 6.55 17.85
C MET A 408 -13.33 5.17 17.96
N ASP A 409 -14.06 4.08 17.74
CA ASP A 409 -13.50 2.72 17.69
C ASP A 409 -12.40 2.57 16.63
N GLN A 410 -12.69 3.02 15.41
CA GLN A 410 -11.81 2.78 14.26
C GLN A 410 -10.57 3.71 14.27
N SER A 411 -10.69 4.94 14.81
CA SER A 411 -9.59 5.92 14.89
C SER A 411 -8.78 5.85 16.20
N PHE A 412 -9.13 4.95 17.13
CA PHE A 412 -8.45 4.85 18.42
C PHE A 412 -6.92 4.69 18.27
N HIS A 413 -6.48 3.90 17.28
CA HIS A 413 -5.06 3.68 17.02
C HIS A 413 -4.31 4.95 16.63
N SER A 414 -4.93 5.86 15.87
CA SER A 414 -4.32 7.11 15.41
C SER A 414 -3.93 8.02 16.59
N TYR A 415 -4.70 7.99 17.68
CA TYR A 415 -4.47 8.87 18.84
C TYR A 415 -3.72 8.20 19.99
N PHE A 416 -3.95 6.91 20.24
CA PHE A 416 -3.50 6.28 21.49
C PHE A 416 -2.41 5.24 21.29
N TYR A 417 -2.17 4.77 20.06
CA TYR A 417 -1.15 3.76 19.79
C TYR A 417 0.18 4.44 19.41
N PRO A 418 1.27 4.31 20.22
CA PRO A 418 2.50 5.09 20.06
C PRO A 418 3.17 4.97 18.69
N ARG A 419 3.01 3.84 18.00
CA ARG A 419 3.56 3.63 16.66
C ARG A 419 2.90 4.52 15.60
N TYR A 420 1.63 4.86 15.78
CA TYR A 420 0.83 5.64 14.83
C TYR A 420 0.67 7.08 15.28
N ASN A 421 0.62 7.34 16.59
CA ASN A 421 0.67 8.67 17.16
C ASN A 421 2.12 9.20 17.21
N LYS A 422 2.76 9.33 16.04
CA LYS A 422 3.98 10.13 15.93
C LYS A 422 3.59 11.60 15.85
N PRO A 423 4.04 12.46 16.76
CA PRO A 423 3.68 13.87 16.73
C PRO A 423 4.10 14.52 15.41
N THR A 424 3.23 15.36 14.84
CA THR A 424 3.46 16.04 13.56
C THR A 424 4.77 16.85 13.54
N HIS A 425 5.21 17.40 14.68
CA HIS A 425 6.47 18.14 14.78
C HIS A 425 7.70 17.25 14.50
N VAL A 426 7.71 15.99 14.94
CA VAL A 426 8.81 15.04 14.67
C VAL A 426 8.87 14.72 13.18
N MET A 427 7.70 14.51 12.57
CA MET A 427 7.61 14.27 11.13
C MET A 427 8.13 15.47 10.32
N LYS A 428 7.72 16.67 10.74
CA LYS A 428 8.16 17.93 10.12
C LYS A 428 9.67 18.10 10.21
N GLU A 429 10.27 17.79 11.36
CA GLU A 429 11.73 17.85 11.56
C GLU A 429 12.47 16.93 10.58
N LEU A 430 12.07 15.66 10.48
CA LEU A 430 12.67 14.69 9.55
C LEU A 430 12.58 15.16 8.09
N VAL A 431 11.40 15.62 7.70
CA VAL A 431 11.10 16.06 6.33
C VAL A 431 11.86 17.34 5.96
N MET A 432 11.99 18.28 6.90
CA MET A 432 12.79 19.49 6.71
C MET A 432 14.28 19.16 6.66
N ALA A 433 14.76 18.27 7.52
CA ALA A 433 16.17 17.89 7.56
C ALA A 433 16.63 17.23 6.24
N ASP A 434 15.80 16.39 5.62
CA ASP A 434 16.08 15.79 4.30
C ASP A 434 16.01 16.81 3.17
N ARG A 435 15.07 17.76 3.23
CA ARG A 435 14.99 18.85 2.27
C ARG A 435 16.25 19.71 2.33
N ASP A 436 16.69 20.09 3.52
CA ASP A 436 17.87 20.92 3.72
C ASP A 436 19.14 20.19 3.27
N LEU A 437 19.22 18.86 3.48
CA LEU A 437 20.28 18.03 2.90
C LEU A 437 20.31 18.08 1.38
N ALA A 438 19.17 17.85 0.71
CA ALA A 438 19.12 17.87 -0.74
C ALA A 438 19.51 19.23 -1.31
N LEU A 439 18.99 20.32 -0.74
CA LEU A 439 19.33 21.69 -1.14
C LEU A 439 20.83 21.97 -0.95
N ARG A 440 21.39 21.61 0.21
CA ARG A 440 22.81 21.80 0.49
C ARG A 440 23.69 21.03 -0.48
N LEU A 441 23.33 19.79 -0.85
CA LEU A 441 24.05 19.03 -1.86
C LEU A 441 23.99 19.72 -3.23
N GLU A 442 22.82 20.22 -3.64
CA GLU A 442 22.63 20.91 -4.93
C GLU A 442 23.32 22.28 -5.00
N ASP A 443 23.49 22.97 -3.88
CA ASP A 443 24.21 24.24 -3.82
C ASP A 443 25.74 24.05 -3.93
N ASN A 444 26.23 22.84 -3.62
CA ASN A 444 27.65 22.53 -3.53
C ASN A 444 28.18 21.66 -4.69
N LEU A 445 27.30 21.13 -5.53
CA LEU A 445 27.62 20.21 -6.62
C LEU A 445 26.98 20.67 -7.94
N GLU A 446 27.62 20.30 -9.04
CA GLU A 446 27.09 20.59 -10.38
C GLU A 446 25.85 19.72 -10.69
N ALA A 447 25.01 20.21 -11.61
CA ALA A 447 23.89 19.41 -12.10
C ALA A 447 24.41 18.14 -12.79
N GLY A 448 23.79 17.00 -12.50
CA GLY A 448 24.23 15.69 -12.97
C GLY A 448 25.32 15.03 -12.12
N ALA A 449 25.82 15.71 -11.07
CA ALA A 449 26.80 15.11 -10.15
C ALA A 449 26.27 13.82 -9.53
N MET A 450 27.14 12.80 -9.48
CA MET A 450 26.81 11.48 -8.98
C MET A 450 27.21 11.35 -7.52
N ILE A 451 26.27 10.87 -6.69
CA ILE A 451 26.45 10.66 -5.25
C ILE A 451 26.31 9.17 -4.95
N TYR A 452 27.34 8.61 -4.33
CA TYR A 452 27.34 7.25 -3.86
C TYR A 452 26.79 7.19 -2.43
N ILE A 453 25.77 6.38 -2.19
CA ILE A 453 25.11 6.32 -0.88
C ILE A 453 25.64 5.13 -0.06
N LEU A 454 26.04 5.41 1.18
CA LEU A 454 26.43 4.41 2.17
C LEU A 454 25.51 4.42 3.39
N PRO A 455 25.21 3.27 4.02
CA PRO A 455 25.51 1.93 3.52
C PRO A 455 24.67 1.57 2.28
N VAL A 456 25.22 0.72 1.43
CA VAL A 456 24.57 0.19 0.23
C VAL A 456 23.52 -0.83 0.65
N LEU A 457 22.30 -0.62 0.16
CA LEU A 457 21.21 -1.59 0.28
C LEU A 457 20.76 -2.04 -1.10
N ASP A 458 20.23 -3.25 -1.18
CA ASP A 458 19.55 -3.72 -2.37
C ASP A 458 18.24 -2.94 -2.61
N PHE A 459 17.84 -2.86 -3.87
CA PHE A 459 16.52 -2.40 -4.26
C PHE A 459 15.88 -3.41 -5.23
N PRO A 460 14.58 -3.71 -5.13
CA PRO A 460 13.68 -3.43 -4.01
C PRO A 460 13.82 -4.47 -2.90
N GLU A 461 13.11 -4.23 -1.79
CA GLU A 461 12.98 -5.16 -0.67
C GLU A 461 14.30 -5.85 -0.24
N PRO A 462 15.23 -5.11 0.39
CA PRO A 462 16.53 -5.61 0.87
C PRO A 462 16.37 -6.52 2.10
N LEU A 463 15.64 -7.64 1.99
CA LEU A 463 15.30 -8.47 3.15
C LEU A 463 16.42 -9.43 3.58
N GLU A 464 17.25 -9.88 2.63
CA GLU A 464 18.28 -10.91 2.82
C GLU A 464 19.49 -10.62 1.93
N GLY A 465 20.65 -11.19 2.27
CA GLY A 465 21.88 -11.06 1.49
C GLY A 465 22.80 -9.91 1.94
N ARG A 466 23.83 -9.63 1.12
CA ARG A 466 24.86 -8.60 1.39
C ARG A 466 24.27 -7.19 1.48
N GLY A 467 23.24 -6.89 0.68
CA GLY A 467 22.54 -5.61 0.67
C GLY A 467 21.30 -5.57 1.57
N ALA A 468 21.18 -6.45 2.56
CA ALA A 468 20.02 -6.47 3.46
C ALA A 468 19.95 -5.23 4.38
N TYR A 469 18.74 -4.73 4.63
CA TYR A 469 18.54 -3.63 5.58
C TYR A 469 18.82 -4.09 7.02
N LYS A 470 19.15 -3.12 7.88
CA LYS A 470 19.27 -3.34 9.32
C LYS A 470 18.27 -2.46 10.08
N ILE A 471 18.03 -2.76 11.35
CA ILE A 471 16.94 -2.17 12.14
C ILE A 471 16.95 -0.62 12.12
N ASN A 472 18.13 -0.02 12.12
CA ASN A 472 18.28 1.43 12.28
C ASN A 472 18.36 2.21 10.96
N PHE A 473 18.78 1.57 9.87
CA PHE A 473 18.74 2.12 8.51
C PHE A 473 17.80 1.25 7.68
N PHE A 474 16.54 1.65 7.72
CA PHE A 474 15.40 0.80 7.38
C PHE A 474 15.19 0.73 5.87
N ILE A 475 14.26 -0.12 5.42
CA ILE A 475 13.96 -0.29 3.99
C ILE A 475 13.73 1.08 3.32
N TYR A 476 14.38 1.28 2.17
CA TYR A 476 14.28 2.49 1.34
C TYR A 476 14.81 3.81 1.96
N ASP A 477 15.44 3.80 3.14
CA ASP A 477 16.10 5.02 3.66
C ASP A 477 17.13 5.65 2.69
N PRO A 478 17.89 4.88 1.87
CA PRO A 478 18.75 5.46 0.82
C PRO A 478 18.04 6.34 -0.20
N ILE A 479 16.71 6.25 -0.37
CA ILE A 479 15.98 7.05 -1.36
C ILE A 479 15.61 8.45 -0.84
N ARG A 480 15.79 8.72 0.46
CA ARG A 480 15.42 9.98 1.10
C ARG A 480 16.05 11.22 0.44
N PRO A 481 17.36 11.25 0.12
CA PRO A 481 17.98 12.41 -0.54
C PRO A 481 17.34 12.70 -1.91
N PHE A 482 16.94 11.64 -2.63
CA PHE A 482 16.26 11.78 -3.91
C PHE A 482 14.91 12.49 -3.77
N LEU A 483 14.15 12.36 -2.68
CA LEU A 483 12.78 12.91 -2.58
C LEU A 483 12.69 14.43 -2.79
N TYR A 484 13.77 15.17 -2.52
CA TYR A 484 13.86 16.62 -2.69
C TYR A 484 14.84 17.07 -3.78
N SER A 485 15.74 16.19 -4.21
CA SER A 485 16.69 16.49 -5.27
C SER A 485 16.01 16.66 -6.62
N THR A 486 16.53 17.54 -7.45
CA THR A 486 16.05 17.87 -8.80
C THR A 486 17.15 17.75 -9.85
N LYS A 487 18.42 17.76 -9.46
CA LYS A 487 19.57 17.83 -10.37
C LYS A 487 20.59 16.73 -10.19
N LEU A 488 20.60 16.03 -9.05
CA LEU A 488 21.66 15.08 -8.71
C LEU A 488 21.26 13.66 -9.07
N ARG A 489 22.27 12.79 -9.19
CA ARG A 489 22.11 11.36 -9.48
C ARG A 489 22.60 10.55 -8.29
N TYR A 490 21.80 9.61 -7.81
CA TYR A 490 22.13 8.78 -6.66
C TYR A 490 22.38 7.34 -7.09
N SER A 491 23.30 6.64 -6.42
CA SER A 491 23.64 5.26 -6.76
C SER A 491 22.51 4.26 -6.48
N TYR A 492 21.66 4.54 -5.47
CA TYR A 492 20.53 3.68 -5.10
C TYR A 492 19.39 3.69 -6.13
N GLY A 493 18.52 2.66 -6.11
CA GLY A 493 17.23 2.67 -6.81
C GLY A 493 17.16 1.89 -8.14
N SER A 494 18.06 0.94 -8.37
CA SER A 494 18.00 -0.02 -9.48
C SER A 494 17.64 -1.42 -8.99
N ASN A 495 16.82 -2.16 -9.74
CA ASN A 495 16.41 -3.51 -9.37
C ASN A 495 17.60 -4.49 -9.37
N LYS A 496 17.82 -5.13 -8.22
CA LYS A 496 18.81 -6.19 -7.99
C LYS A 496 18.63 -7.36 -8.95
N GLY A 497 19.72 -8.06 -9.24
CA GLY A 497 19.73 -9.18 -10.20
C GLY A 497 19.77 -8.75 -11.67
N ARG A 498 19.91 -7.45 -11.95
CA ARG A 498 20.26 -6.93 -13.27
C ARG A 498 21.69 -6.41 -13.29
N GLN A 499 22.27 -6.39 -14.50
CA GLN A 499 23.57 -5.78 -14.74
C GLN A 499 23.57 -4.33 -14.23
N GLY A 500 24.60 -3.96 -13.46
CA GLY A 500 24.75 -2.61 -12.93
C GLY A 500 24.03 -2.33 -11.60
N ALA A 501 23.36 -3.32 -11.00
CA ALA A 501 22.76 -3.17 -9.67
C ALA A 501 23.73 -3.51 -8.52
N ASP A 502 24.63 -4.49 -8.71
CA ASP A 502 25.36 -5.11 -7.59
C ASP A 502 26.76 -4.52 -7.34
N TRP A 503 27.34 -3.79 -8.31
CA TRP A 503 28.71 -3.24 -8.22
C TRP A 503 28.93 -2.38 -6.96
N GLN A 504 27.86 -1.76 -6.46
CA GLN A 504 27.89 -0.91 -5.28
C GLN A 504 28.32 -1.70 -4.04
N LEU A 505 27.87 -2.94 -3.91
CA LEU A 505 28.22 -3.81 -2.78
C LEU A 505 29.71 -4.14 -2.80
N ASP A 506 30.27 -4.36 -4.00
CA ASP A 506 31.70 -4.67 -4.14
C ASP A 506 32.57 -3.46 -3.82
N VAL A 507 32.13 -2.25 -4.19
CA VAL A 507 32.84 -1.00 -3.84
C VAL A 507 32.76 -0.70 -2.34
N GLN A 508 31.63 -0.98 -1.69
CA GLN A 508 31.48 -0.79 -0.24
C GLN A 508 32.49 -1.63 0.57
N ASP A 509 32.85 -2.81 0.06
CA ASP A 509 33.74 -3.74 0.76
C ASP A 509 35.24 -3.42 0.53
N LEU A 510 35.57 -2.43 -0.31
CA LEU A 510 36.93 -1.97 -0.52
C LEU A 510 37.46 -1.19 0.70
N PRO A 511 38.79 -1.22 0.95
CA PRO A 511 39.42 -0.31 1.90
C PRO A 511 39.06 1.16 1.58
N PRO A 512 38.83 2.05 2.57
CA PRO A 512 38.25 3.36 2.32
C PRO A 512 38.99 4.22 1.29
N ARG A 513 40.34 4.16 1.29
CA ARG A 513 41.17 4.81 0.27
C ARG A 513 40.90 4.29 -1.14
N GLU A 514 40.80 2.97 -1.30
CA GLU A 514 40.53 2.32 -2.59
C GLU A 514 39.10 2.58 -3.04
N MET A 515 38.14 2.59 -2.10
CA MET A 515 36.75 2.94 -2.36
C MET A 515 36.62 4.35 -2.95
N ALA A 516 37.19 5.36 -2.29
CA ALA A 516 37.13 6.75 -2.74
C ALA A 516 37.78 6.93 -4.13
N ALA A 517 38.98 6.37 -4.32
CA ALA A 517 39.68 6.43 -5.62
C ALA A 517 38.89 5.71 -6.74
N THR A 518 38.29 4.56 -6.44
CA THR A 518 37.44 3.82 -7.38
C THR A 518 36.20 4.63 -7.75
N LEU A 519 35.52 5.24 -6.77
CA LEU A 519 34.38 6.09 -7.03
C LEU A 519 34.73 7.34 -7.86
N GLU A 520 35.88 7.97 -7.61
CA GLU A 520 36.39 9.07 -8.45
C GLU A 520 36.62 8.62 -9.90
N SER A 521 37.21 7.44 -10.09
CA SER A 521 37.41 6.84 -11.42
C SER A 521 36.09 6.55 -12.14
N TYR A 522 35.02 6.27 -11.37
CA TYR A 522 33.66 6.07 -11.88
C TYR A 522 32.91 7.38 -12.09
N GLY A 523 33.53 8.52 -11.78
CA GLY A 523 32.99 9.87 -11.99
C GLY A 523 32.08 10.37 -10.86
N PHE A 524 32.12 9.75 -9.67
CA PHE A 524 31.35 10.23 -8.53
C PHE A 524 31.94 11.52 -7.96
N SER A 525 31.05 12.43 -7.59
CA SER A 525 31.40 13.74 -7.01
C SER A 525 31.32 13.75 -5.48
N GLY A 526 30.76 12.70 -4.87
CA GLY A 526 30.75 12.56 -3.43
C GLY A 526 30.21 11.25 -2.91
N ILE A 527 30.54 10.98 -1.65
CA ILE A 527 29.98 9.91 -0.82
C ILE A 527 29.02 10.54 0.16
N LEU A 528 27.79 10.03 0.22
CA LEU A 528 26.80 10.39 1.21
C LEU A 528 26.60 9.21 2.17
N PHE A 529 27.21 9.34 3.35
CA PHE A 529 27.24 8.30 4.37
C PHE A 529 26.17 8.53 5.44
N ASN A 530 25.40 7.50 5.77
CA ASN A 530 24.45 7.49 6.87
C ASN A 530 25.01 6.75 8.10
N ARG A 531 25.04 7.42 9.25
CA ARG A 531 25.57 6.89 10.50
C ARG A 531 24.67 5.86 11.19
N LYS A 532 23.40 5.71 10.79
CA LYS A 532 22.40 4.95 11.56
C LYS A 532 22.69 3.46 11.66
N ASP A 533 23.61 2.91 10.87
CA ASP A 533 23.87 1.47 10.84
C ASP A 533 25.34 1.04 10.99
N CYS A 534 26.19 1.94 11.48
CA CYS A 534 27.57 1.63 11.85
C CYS A 534 27.70 1.55 13.37
N ALA A 535 28.34 0.49 13.88
CA ALA A 535 28.48 0.23 15.32
C ALA A 535 29.20 1.38 16.06
N ASP A 536 30.14 2.04 15.38
CA ASP A 536 30.90 3.21 15.84
C ASP A 536 30.37 4.53 15.24
N ARG A 537 29.15 4.52 14.68
CA ARG A 537 28.58 5.61 13.88
C ARG A 537 29.46 6.04 12.69
N GLY A 538 30.33 5.15 12.21
CA GLY A 538 31.25 5.36 11.09
C GLY A 538 32.49 6.17 11.43
N ALA A 539 32.85 6.29 12.71
CA ALA A 539 34.01 7.05 13.14
C ALA A 539 35.31 6.55 12.48
N GLN A 540 35.52 5.23 12.42
CA GLN A 540 36.67 4.62 11.79
C GLN A 540 36.71 4.89 10.27
N LEU A 541 35.60 4.64 9.57
CA LEU A 541 35.49 4.91 8.13
C LEU A 541 35.82 6.38 7.79
N LEU A 542 35.25 7.32 8.56
CA LEU A 542 35.46 8.75 8.35
C LEU A 542 36.89 9.18 8.69
N ALA A 543 37.52 8.58 9.70
CA ALA A 543 38.92 8.84 10.05
C ALA A 543 39.86 8.34 8.94
N GLU A 544 39.68 7.11 8.47
CA GLU A 544 40.50 6.52 7.41
C GLU A 544 40.36 7.28 6.08
N LEU A 545 39.15 7.70 5.71
CA LEU A 545 38.92 8.58 4.55
C LEU A 545 39.61 9.94 4.72
N GLY A 546 39.49 10.54 5.91
CA GLY A 546 40.12 11.82 6.23
C GLY A 546 41.65 11.76 6.14
N GLU A 547 42.27 10.72 6.73
CA GLU A 547 43.72 10.47 6.64
C GLU A 547 44.18 10.20 5.21
N ALA A 548 43.33 9.57 4.39
CA ALA A 548 43.62 9.28 3.00
C ALA A 548 43.42 10.49 2.05
N GLY A 549 42.88 11.62 2.55
CA GLY A 549 42.72 12.87 1.80
C GLY A 549 41.28 13.25 1.43
N TRP A 550 40.28 12.49 1.88
CA TRP A 550 38.86 12.76 1.68
C TRP A 550 38.13 13.01 3.02
N PRO A 551 38.37 14.15 3.67
CA PRO A 551 37.71 14.48 4.93
C PRO A 551 36.21 14.72 4.73
N ALA A 552 35.42 14.54 5.81
CA ALA A 552 34.04 14.97 5.82
C ALA A 552 33.94 16.48 5.56
N GLU A 553 33.16 16.88 4.55
CA GLU A 553 32.93 18.28 4.21
C GLU A 553 31.83 18.88 5.09
N PHE A 554 30.74 18.14 5.29
CA PHE A 554 29.70 18.56 6.21
C PHE A 554 28.85 17.41 6.75
N GLU A 555 28.14 17.71 7.83
CA GLU A 555 27.10 16.85 8.39
C GLU A 555 25.73 17.53 8.29
N GLN A 556 24.68 16.72 8.17
CA GLN A 556 23.30 17.18 8.05
C GLN A 556 22.33 16.09 8.53
N GLY A 557 21.05 16.43 8.68
CA GLY A 557 20.02 15.49 9.10
C GLY A 557 19.80 15.50 10.62
N VAL A 558 18.75 14.82 11.07
CA VAL A 558 18.46 14.71 12.51
C VAL A 558 19.60 13.95 13.19
N ASN A 559 20.16 14.53 14.26
CA ASN A 559 21.33 14.02 14.98
C ASN A 559 22.59 13.83 14.11
N ASN A 560 22.76 14.66 13.07
CA ASN A 560 23.86 14.61 12.11
C ASN A 560 24.01 13.20 11.51
N GLU A 561 22.89 12.57 11.15
CA GLU A 561 22.87 11.21 10.61
C GLU A 561 23.56 11.11 9.24
N TRP A 562 23.58 12.17 8.45
CA TRP A 562 24.20 12.19 7.12
C TRP A 562 25.52 12.93 7.16
N VAL A 563 26.54 12.34 6.54
CA VAL A 563 27.87 12.92 6.37
C VAL A 563 28.20 12.92 4.88
N PHE A 564 28.57 14.09 4.36
CA PHE A 564 29.00 14.22 2.97
C PHE A 564 30.52 14.31 2.90
N ILE A 565 31.11 13.50 2.01
CA ILE A 565 32.53 13.50 1.68
C ILE A 565 32.65 13.86 0.20
N ARG A 566 33.40 14.92 -0.13
CA ARG A 566 33.62 15.33 -1.52
C ARG A 566 34.62 14.43 -2.21
N LEU A 567 34.32 14.09 -3.46
CA LEU A 567 35.22 13.40 -4.37
C LEU A 567 35.56 14.31 -5.57
N SER A 568 36.70 14.04 -6.20
CA SER A 568 37.16 14.69 -7.42
C SER A 568 36.94 13.76 -8.61
N PRO A 569 35.82 13.88 -9.34
CA PRO A 569 35.49 12.95 -10.41
C PRO A 569 36.54 13.00 -11.53
N ALA A 570 36.94 11.83 -12.04
CA ALA A 570 37.87 11.75 -13.15
C ALA A 570 37.30 12.43 -14.41
N ALA A 571 38.16 13.15 -15.14
CA ALA A 571 37.74 13.84 -16.37
C ALA A 571 37.22 12.89 -17.46
N ASN A 572 37.67 11.63 -17.45
CA ASN A 572 37.19 10.56 -18.31
C ASN A 572 36.80 9.36 -17.43
N PRO A 573 35.56 9.33 -16.90
CA PRO A 573 35.10 8.26 -16.05
C PRO A 573 35.09 6.91 -16.77
N VAL A 574 35.45 5.85 -16.06
CA VAL A 574 35.29 4.47 -16.49
C VAL A 574 34.05 3.91 -15.80
N LEU A 575 33.15 3.23 -16.51
CA LEU A 575 31.99 2.64 -15.87
C LEU A 575 32.38 1.37 -15.09
N PRO A 576 31.70 1.06 -13.97
CA PRO A 576 31.89 -0.19 -13.26
C PRO A 576 31.73 -1.37 -14.22
N THR A 577 32.57 -2.39 -14.05
CA THR A 577 32.42 -3.64 -14.80
C THR A 577 31.06 -4.23 -14.48
N LEU A 578 30.23 -4.40 -15.52
CA LEU A 578 28.94 -5.06 -15.35
C LEU A 578 29.19 -6.50 -14.92
N THR A 579 28.82 -6.83 -13.68
CA THR A 579 28.81 -8.21 -13.23
C THR A 579 27.86 -9.00 -14.14
N PRO A 580 28.29 -10.20 -14.63
CA PRO A 580 27.41 -11.07 -15.39
C PRO A 580 26.13 -11.31 -14.59
N TYR A 581 25.00 -11.47 -15.30
CA TYR A 581 23.72 -11.84 -14.70
C TYR A 581 23.93 -12.92 -13.63
N ALA A 582 23.76 -12.54 -12.36
CA ALA A 582 23.68 -13.53 -11.32
C ALA A 582 22.39 -14.31 -11.57
N LEU A 583 22.50 -15.44 -12.27
CA LEU A 583 21.50 -16.52 -12.31
C LEU A 583 21.39 -17.18 -10.92
N ALA A 584 21.47 -16.37 -9.86
CA ALA A 584 21.45 -16.77 -8.48
C ALA A 584 20.01 -16.98 -8.03
N SER A 585 19.40 -18.05 -8.55
CA SER A 585 18.55 -18.98 -7.80
C SER A 585 18.07 -20.11 -8.72
N ARG A 586 18.99 -20.92 -9.26
CA ARG A 586 18.69 -22.35 -9.45
C ARG A 586 19.07 -23.08 -8.17
N LYS A 587 18.19 -23.06 -7.18
CA LYS A 587 18.07 -24.10 -6.15
C LYS A 587 16.63 -24.18 -5.69
#